data_AF-A0A2N5X5I4-F1
#
_entry.id   AF-A0A2N5X5I4-F1
#
_cell.length_a   1.000
_cell.length_b   1.000
_cell.length_c   1.000
_cell.angle_alpha   90.00
_cell.angle_beta   90.00
_cell.angle_gamma   90.00
#
_symmetry.space_group_name_H-M   'P 1'
#
loop_
_entity.id
_entity.type
_entity.pdbx_description
1 polymer ?
#
loop_
_entity_poly.entity_id
_entity_poly.type
_entity_poly.pdbx_seq_one_letter_code
_entity_poly.pdbx_strand_id
1 'polypeptide(L)'
;MNLFTRLFGQPSGGAREMDYVGAQRMVLDYARYLECSAPMPGQIVDAARLPHAKAMLRDALLFCIGNSSDPRLEEHLKAGYLMLSAFQSGVGEPGRGHDFASLDLNQDALDVAHQLETEEESCADWRAVATRELEQLRQELYELELEVAQSGRLTA
;
A
#
# COMPACT_ATOMS: atom_id res chain seq x y z
N MET A 1 -13.92 2.00 18.33
CA MET A 1 -12.74 1.16 18.65
C MET A 1 -11.58 1.74 17.86
N ASN A 2 -10.64 2.36 18.56
CA ASN A 2 -9.69 3.32 17.99
C ASN A 2 -8.50 2.61 17.31
N LEU A 3 -7.91 3.22 16.28
CA LEU A 3 -6.78 2.66 15.53
C LEU A 3 -5.58 2.45 16.47
N PHE A 4 -5.32 3.42 17.36
CA PHE A 4 -4.32 3.29 18.42
C PHE A 4 -4.57 2.11 19.35
N THR A 5 -5.81 1.80 19.74
CA THR A 5 -6.07 0.61 20.57
C THR A 5 -5.86 -0.71 19.83
N ARG A 6 -5.96 -0.73 18.50
CA ARG A 6 -5.65 -1.94 17.71
C ARG A 6 -4.15 -2.13 17.53
N LEU A 7 -3.40 -1.03 17.40
CA LEU A 7 -1.95 -1.04 17.19
C LEU A 7 -1.15 -1.06 18.50
N PHE A 8 -1.70 -0.54 19.60
CA PHE A 8 -0.98 -0.30 20.87
C PHE A 8 -1.78 -0.72 22.12
N GLY A 9 -2.99 -1.30 21.99
CA GLY A 9 -3.91 -1.55 23.11
C GLY A 9 -4.18 -3.03 23.44
N GLN A 10 -3.59 -3.46 24.55
CA GLN A 10 -3.91 -4.61 25.43
C GLN A 10 -3.64 -6.05 24.93
N PRO A 11 -2.80 -6.85 25.65
CA PRO A 11 -2.46 -8.22 25.29
C PRO A 11 -3.61 -9.15 25.66
N SER A 12 -4.51 -9.39 24.72
CA SER A 12 -5.53 -10.44 24.85
C SER A 12 -5.25 -11.55 23.83
N GLY A 13 -4.47 -12.54 24.27
CA GLY A 13 -4.51 -13.92 23.78
C GLY A 13 -4.02 -14.18 22.35
N GLY A 14 -2.74 -14.54 22.23
CA GLY A 14 -2.27 -15.46 21.18
C GLY A 14 -1.77 -14.86 19.85
N ALA A 15 -2.03 -13.59 19.57
CA ALA A 15 -1.36 -12.88 18.47
C ALA A 15 0.00 -12.38 18.95
N ARG A 16 1.08 -12.73 18.24
CA ARG A 16 2.41 -12.13 18.45
C ARG A 16 2.25 -10.61 18.34
N GLU A 17 2.41 -9.91 19.46
CA GLU A 17 2.48 -8.46 19.49
C GLU A 17 3.60 -8.02 18.53
N MET A 18 3.28 -7.17 17.55
CA MET A 18 4.24 -6.70 16.58
C MET A 18 5.21 -5.75 17.30
N ASP A 19 6.45 -6.17 17.52
CA ASP A 19 7.48 -5.27 18.05
C ASP A 19 8.00 -4.32 16.96
N TYR A 20 8.58 -3.19 17.39
CA TYR A 20 9.03 -2.15 16.46
C TYR A 20 10.11 -2.64 15.50
N VAL A 21 11.01 -3.51 15.97
CA VAL A 21 12.09 -4.07 15.15
C VAL A 21 11.52 -4.98 14.06
N GLY A 22 10.51 -5.79 14.38
CA GLY A 22 9.79 -6.64 13.45
C GLY A 22 9.03 -5.83 12.40
N ALA A 23 8.30 -4.80 12.83
CA ALA A 23 7.60 -3.89 11.92
C ALA A 23 8.57 -3.21 10.96
N GLN A 24 9.69 -2.66 11.46
CA GLN A 24 10.72 -2.06 10.64
C GLN A 24 11.32 -3.04 9.63
N ARG A 25 11.59 -4.29 10.04
CA ARG A 25 12.14 -5.30 9.14
C ARG A 25 11.19 -5.61 7.99
N MET A 26 9.89 -5.75 8.27
CA MET A 26 8.89 -6.00 7.23
C MET A 26 8.77 -4.83 6.26
N VAL A 27 8.79 -3.60 6.77
CA VAL A 27 8.79 -2.38 5.96
C VAL A 27 10.03 -2.30 5.07
N LEU A 28 11.22 -2.66 5.58
CA LEU A 28 12.45 -2.69 4.80
C LEU A 28 12.43 -3.76 3.70
N ASP A 29 11.90 -4.95 3.99
CA ASP A 29 11.74 -6.00 2.97
C ASP A 29 10.79 -5.53 1.86
N TYR A 30 9.71 -4.83 2.23
CA TYR A 30 8.79 -4.22 1.28
C TYR A 30 9.41 -3.08 0.46
N ALA A 31 10.19 -2.20 1.09
CA ALA A 31 10.91 -1.14 0.38
C ALA A 31 11.86 -1.73 -0.68
N ARG A 32 12.65 -2.75 -0.32
CA ARG A 32 13.53 -3.47 -1.28
C ARG A 32 12.75 -4.11 -2.41
N TYR A 33 11.57 -4.67 -2.11
CA TYR A 33 10.70 -5.22 -3.14
C TYR A 33 10.26 -4.12 -4.13
N LEU A 34 9.83 -2.95 -3.63
CA LEU A 34 9.39 -1.84 -4.47
C LEU A 34 10.52 -1.27 -5.34
N GLU A 35 11.77 -1.25 -4.85
CA GLU A 35 12.93 -0.81 -5.66
C GLU A 35 13.11 -1.62 -6.95
N CYS A 36 12.69 -2.89 -6.96
CA CYS A 36 12.88 -3.80 -8.09
C CYS A 36 11.56 -4.19 -8.79
N SER A 37 10.42 -3.99 -8.15
CA SER A 37 9.14 -4.59 -8.57
C SER A 37 7.93 -3.76 -8.17
N ALA A 38 8.09 -2.43 -8.03
CA ALA A 38 6.96 -1.53 -7.86
C ALA A 38 5.99 -1.64 -9.05
N PRO A 39 4.67 -1.76 -8.79
CA PRO A 39 3.66 -1.64 -9.84
C PRO A 39 3.76 -0.27 -10.51
N MET A 40 3.63 -0.24 -11.84
CA MET A 40 3.52 1.03 -12.57
C MET A 40 2.21 1.76 -12.21
N PRO A 41 2.14 3.09 -12.33
CA PRO A 41 0.90 3.82 -12.08
C PRO A 41 -0.27 3.25 -12.91
N GLY A 42 -1.36 2.90 -12.23
CA GLY A 42 -2.55 2.29 -12.86
C GLY A 42 -2.47 0.78 -13.07
N GLN A 43 -1.32 0.15 -12.75
CA GLN A 43 -1.16 -1.29 -12.73
C GLN A 43 -1.61 -1.87 -11.39
N ILE A 44 -2.28 -3.01 -11.46
CA ILE A 44 -2.76 -3.78 -10.32
C ILE A 44 -2.10 -5.15 -10.40
N VAL A 45 -1.40 -5.55 -9.35
CA VAL A 45 -0.64 -6.80 -9.31
C VAL A 45 -1.17 -7.72 -8.21
N ASP A 46 -0.84 -9.00 -8.28
CA ASP A 46 -1.27 -9.94 -7.26
C ASP A 46 -0.59 -9.67 -5.91
N ALA A 47 -1.38 -9.65 -4.83
CA ALA A 47 -0.92 -9.49 -3.46
C ALA A 47 0.01 -10.64 -3.00
N ALA A 48 -0.06 -11.81 -3.63
CA ALA A 48 0.86 -12.93 -3.38
C ALA A 48 2.32 -12.61 -3.75
N ARG A 49 2.56 -11.54 -4.53
CA ARG A 49 3.92 -11.08 -4.86
C ARG A 49 4.59 -10.29 -3.73
N LEU A 50 3.83 -9.84 -2.74
CA LEU A 50 4.38 -9.09 -1.62
C LEU A 50 5.30 -9.98 -0.76
N PRO A 51 6.39 -9.42 -0.19
CA PRO A 51 7.31 -10.18 0.65
C PRO A 51 6.69 -10.67 1.96
N HIS A 52 5.58 -10.04 2.36
CA HIS A 52 4.81 -10.36 3.57
C HIS A 52 3.32 -10.23 3.26
N ALA A 53 2.47 -10.85 4.08
CA ALA A 53 1.01 -10.72 3.91
C ALA A 53 0.59 -9.24 3.93
N LYS A 54 -0.26 -8.83 2.98
CA LYS A 54 -0.68 -7.43 2.81
C LYS A 54 -1.19 -6.79 4.11
N ALA A 55 -2.02 -7.50 4.87
CA ALA A 55 -2.54 -7.03 6.15
C ALA A 55 -1.41 -6.77 7.17
N MET A 56 -0.40 -7.66 7.23
CA MET A 56 0.74 -7.49 8.10
C MET A 56 1.60 -6.28 7.69
N LEU A 57 1.81 -6.06 6.38
CA LEU A 57 2.51 -4.87 5.87
C LEU A 57 1.77 -3.59 6.18
N ARG A 58 0.45 -3.59 6.01
CA ARG A 58 -0.42 -2.46 6.37
C ARG A 58 -0.21 -2.07 7.85
N ASP A 59 -0.31 -3.04 8.74
CA ASP A 59 -0.18 -2.80 10.18
C ASP A 59 1.25 -2.35 10.55
N ALA A 60 2.29 -2.97 9.95
CA ALA A 60 3.68 -2.58 10.16
C ALA A 60 3.99 -1.15 9.65
N LEU A 61 3.43 -0.75 8.51
CA LEU A 61 3.58 0.59 7.96
C LEU A 61 2.89 1.63 8.86
N LEU A 62 1.65 1.40 9.29
CA LEU A 62 0.97 2.30 10.23
C LEU A 62 1.75 2.44 11.55
N PHE A 63 2.27 1.33 12.06
CA PHE A 63 3.09 1.33 13.27
C PHE A 63 4.36 2.18 13.09
N CYS A 64 5.07 2.02 11.96
CA CYS A 64 6.25 2.81 11.65
C CYS A 64 5.93 4.30 11.41
N ILE A 65 4.81 4.63 10.75
CA ILE A 65 4.37 6.01 10.52
C ILE A 65 4.08 6.70 11.86
N GLY A 66 3.27 6.07 12.73
CA GLY A 66 2.90 6.65 14.02
C GLY A 66 4.06 6.82 15.01
N ASN A 67 5.20 6.15 14.77
CA ASN A 67 6.40 6.24 15.60
C ASN A 67 7.57 6.93 14.89
N SER A 68 7.39 7.44 13.67
CA SER A 68 8.44 8.16 12.96
C SER A 68 8.58 9.57 13.51
N SER A 69 9.82 9.98 13.80
CA SER A 69 10.15 11.38 14.14
C SER A 69 10.77 12.14 12.96
N ASP A 70 11.07 11.45 11.85
CA ASP A 70 11.62 12.04 10.63
C ASP A 70 10.49 12.30 9.61
N PRO A 71 10.16 13.57 9.30
CA PRO A 71 9.10 13.90 8.37
C PRO A 71 9.35 13.36 6.95
N ARG A 72 10.61 13.25 6.51
CA ARG A 72 10.91 12.73 5.17
C ARG A 72 10.65 11.23 5.08
N LEU A 73 11.10 10.49 6.10
CA LEU A 73 10.83 9.07 6.21
C LEU A 73 9.32 8.82 6.31
N GLU A 74 8.62 9.63 7.10
CA GLU A 74 7.17 9.53 7.26
C GLU A 74 6.44 9.63 5.92
N GLU A 75 6.75 10.62 5.08
CA GLU A 75 6.15 10.76 3.75
C GLU A 75 6.43 9.55 2.83
N HIS A 76 7.64 8.97 2.89
CA HIS A 76 7.94 7.74 2.15
C HIS A 76 7.13 6.55 2.65
N LEU A 77 6.95 6.42 3.97
CA LEU A 77 6.13 5.36 4.56
C LEU A 77 4.66 5.52 4.16
N LYS A 78 4.12 6.74 4.19
CA LYS A 78 2.75 7.05 3.73
C LYS A 78 2.56 6.70 2.26
N ALA A 79 3.51 7.06 1.39
CA ALA A 79 3.45 6.69 -0.02
C ALA A 79 3.45 5.17 -0.21
N GLY A 80 4.34 4.45 0.50
CA GLY A 80 4.40 2.99 0.48
C GLY A 80 3.13 2.33 1.01
N TYR A 81 2.49 2.93 2.02
CA TYR A 81 1.21 2.52 2.57
C TYR A 81 0.08 2.61 1.55
N LEU A 82 -0.08 3.76 0.91
CA LEU A 82 -1.10 3.96 -0.11
C LEU A 82 -0.88 3.04 -1.33
N MET A 83 0.39 2.74 -1.66
CA MET A 83 0.76 1.82 -2.74
C MET A 83 0.23 0.40 -2.51
N LEU A 84 -0.07 -0.02 -1.27
CA LEU A 84 -0.66 -1.33 -1.01
C LEU A 84 -1.99 -1.53 -1.75
N SER A 85 -2.73 -0.47 -2.07
CA SER A 85 -3.96 -0.55 -2.88
C SER A 85 -3.74 -1.11 -4.30
N ALA A 86 -2.52 -1.05 -4.83
CA ALA A 86 -2.19 -1.65 -6.13
C ALA A 86 -2.03 -3.19 -6.07
N PHE A 87 -1.98 -3.78 -4.88
CA PHE A 87 -1.78 -5.22 -4.68
C PHE A 87 -3.09 -5.91 -4.34
N GLN A 88 -3.74 -6.57 -5.28
CA GLN A 88 -5.05 -7.20 -5.07
C GLN A 88 -4.96 -8.72 -5.06
N SER A 89 -5.80 -9.39 -4.26
CA SER A 89 -5.78 -10.85 -4.16
C SER A 89 -6.47 -11.50 -5.36
N GLY A 90 -5.84 -12.47 -6.02
CA GLY A 90 -6.46 -13.24 -7.10
C GLY A 90 -6.40 -12.57 -8.47
N VAL A 91 -5.52 -11.59 -8.65
CA VAL A 91 -5.25 -10.93 -9.93
C VAL A 91 -4.51 -11.88 -10.87
N GLY A 92 -3.60 -12.69 -10.32
CA GLY A 92 -2.73 -13.60 -11.05
C GLY A 92 -1.56 -12.90 -11.77
N GLU A 93 -0.91 -13.66 -12.65
CA GLU A 93 0.14 -13.17 -13.56
C GLU A 93 -0.31 -13.33 -15.02
N PRO A 94 -0.06 -12.33 -15.90
CA PRO A 94 0.50 -11.02 -15.59
C PRO A 94 -0.48 -10.14 -14.80
N GLY A 95 0.03 -9.08 -14.15
CA GLY A 95 -0.81 -8.08 -13.50
C GLY A 95 -1.78 -7.42 -14.49
N ARG A 96 -2.81 -6.73 -13.96
CA ARG A 96 -3.83 -6.04 -14.74
C ARG A 96 -3.51 -4.56 -14.88
N GLY A 97 -3.99 -3.95 -15.95
CA GLY A 97 -3.63 -2.58 -16.31
C GLY A 97 -2.34 -2.52 -17.11
N HIS A 98 -2.04 -1.33 -17.60
CA HIS A 98 -1.03 -1.16 -18.63
C HIS A 98 0.38 -1.02 -18.04
N ASP A 99 1.33 -1.77 -18.60
CA ASP A 99 2.74 -1.57 -18.33
C ASP A 99 3.33 -0.57 -19.33
N PHE A 100 3.25 0.72 -18.98
CA PHE A 100 3.80 1.81 -19.79
C PHE A 100 5.31 1.67 -20.06
N ALA A 101 6.05 0.92 -19.26
CA ALA A 101 7.47 0.69 -19.51
C ALA A 101 7.71 -0.26 -20.70
N SER A 102 6.70 -1.06 -21.06
CA SER A 102 6.75 -2.04 -22.16
C SER A 102 6.15 -1.53 -23.47
N LEU A 103 5.65 -0.29 -23.50
CA LEU A 103 4.95 0.28 -24.65
C LEU A 103 5.90 0.44 -25.86
N ASP A 104 5.54 -0.17 -27.00
CA ASP A 104 6.25 0.06 -28.26
C ASP A 104 5.79 1.37 -28.90
N LEU A 105 6.62 2.41 -28.75
CA LEU A 105 6.37 3.73 -29.32
C LEU A 105 6.48 3.78 -30.86
N ASN A 106 6.94 2.70 -31.50
CA ASN A 106 7.00 2.60 -32.96
C ASN A 106 5.72 2.00 -33.56
N GLN A 107 4.82 1.47 -32.73
CA GLN A 107 3.54 0.96 -33.17
C GLN A 107 2.62 2.11 -33.62
N ASP A 108 1.67 1.80 -34.50
CA ASP A 108 0.64 2.77 -34.89
C ASP A 108 -0.12 3.27 -33.66
N ALA A 109 -0.28 4.59 -33.56
CA ALA A 109 -0.86 5.23 -32.40
C ALA A 109 -2.34 4.84 -32.17
N LEU A 110 -3.08 4.52 -33.25
CA LEU A 110 -4.46 4.07 -33.15
C LEU A 110 -4.54 2.64 -32.60
N ASP A 111 -3.63 1.77 -33.00
CA ASP A 111 -3.54 0.41 -32.49
C ASP A 111 -3.17 0.41 -30.99
N VAL A 112 -2.24 1.26 -30.58
CA VAL A 112 -1.89 1.47 -29.16
C VAL A 112 -3.11 1.97 -28.37
N ALA A 113 -3.86 2.94 -28.91
CA ALA A 113 -5.05 3.46 -28.24
C ALA A 113 -6.13 2.37 -28.04
N HIS A 114 -6.37 1.53 -29.05
CA HIS A 114 -7.32 0.43 -28.94
C HIS A 114 -6.89 -0.65 -27.94
N GLN A 115 -5.59 -0.95 -27.85
CA GLN A 115 -5.07 -1.86 -26.84
C GLN A 115 -5.31 -1.31 -25.43
N LEU A 116 -5.04 -0.02 -25.21
CA LEU A 116 -5.26 0.64 -23.93
C LEU A 116 -6.74 0.63 -23.51
N GLU A 117 -7.66 0.93 -24.42
CA GLU A 117 -9.10 0.87 -24.15
C GLU A 117 -9.54 -0.55 -23.77
N THR A 118 -9.07 -1.56 -24.50
CA THR A 118 -9.43 -2.97 -24.24
C THR A 118 -8.91 -3.43 -22.88
N GLU A 119 -7.67 -3.06 -22.53
CA GLU A 119 -7.07 -3.37 -21.23
C GLU A 119 -7.80 -2.64 -20.10
N GLU A 120 -8.17 -1.39 -20.31
CA GLU A 120 -8.95 -0.58 -19.38
C GLU A 120 -10.29 -1.23 -19.04
N GLU A 121 -11.05 -1.67 -20.04
CA GLU A 121 -12.32 -2.39 -19.83
C GLU A 121 -12.11 -3.68 -19.03
N SER A 122 -11.08 -4.46 -19.38
CA SER A 122 -10.76 -5.72 -18.69
C SER A 122 -10.30 -5.54 -17.24
N CYS A 123 -9.85 -4.34 -16.89
CA CYS A 123 -9.30 -3.98 -15.58
C CYS A 123 -10.31 -3.19 -14.71
N ALA A 124 -11.49 -2.85 -15.24
CA ALA A 124 -12.45 -1.98 -14.58
C ALA A 124 -12.85 -2.47 -13.18
N ASP A 125 -13.14 -3.76 -13.03
CA ASP A 125 -13.51 -4.35 -11.74
C ASP A 125 -12.38 -4.25 -10.71
N TRP A 126 -11.15 -4.59 -11.13
CA TRP A 126 -9.98 -4.51 -10.26
C TRP A 126 -9.66 -3.06 -9.88
N ARG A 127 -9.81 -2.12 -10.81
CA ARG A 127 -9.65 -0.68 -10.53
C ARG A 127 -10.67 -0.18 -9.53
N ALA A 128 -11.92 -0.61 -9.62
CA ALA A 128 -12.94 -0.25 -8.64
C ALA A 128 -12.57 -0.75 -7.23
N VAL A 129 -12.05 -1.98 -7.13
CA VAL A 129 -11.57 -2.56 -5.86
C VAL A 129 -10.36 -1.78 -5.33
N ALA A 130 -9.34 -1.57 -6.16
CA ALA A 130 -8.13 -0.85 -5.79
C ALA A 130 -8.42 0.61 -5.38
N THR A 131 -9.32 1.28 -6.09
CA THR A 131 -9.73 2.66 -5.78
C THR A 131 -10.47 2.73 -4.45
N ARG A 132 -11.40 1.80 -4.19
CA ARG A 132 -12.10 1.72 -2.91
C ARG A 132 -11.12 1.50 -1.76
N GLU A 133 -10.16 0.61 -1.93
CA GLU A 133 -9.15 0.35 -0.90
C GLU A 133 -8.22 1.56 -0.72
N LEU A 134 -7.81 2.25 -1.79
CA LEU A 134 -7.01 3.46 -1.68
C LEU A 134 -7.70 4.53 -0.82
N GLU A 135 -9.00 4.75 -1.02
CA GLU A 135 -9.78 5.68 -0.19
C GLU A 135 -9.87 5.23 1.26
N GLN A 136 -10.01 3.91 1.51
CA GLN A 136 -9.95 3.38 2.87
C GLN A 136 -8.58 3.64 3.52
N LEU A 137 -7.48 3.38 2.81
CA LEU A 137 -6.13 3.60 3.32
C LEU A 137 -5.88 5.09 3.60
N ARG A 138 -6.39 6.00 2.75
CA ARG A 138 -6.34 7.45 2.99
C ARG A 138 -7.05 7.84 4.27
N GLN A 139 -8.24 7.28 4.50
CA GLN A 139 -9.03 7.55 5.70
C GLN A 139 -8.31 7.03 6.96
N GLU A 140 -7.77 5.81 6.92
CA GLU A 140 -7.00 5.22 8.03
C GLU A 140 -5.76 6.07 8.37
N LEU A 141 -5.07 6.60 7.36
CA LEU A 141 -3.91 7.46 7.52
C LEU A 141 -4.29 8.83 8.11
N TYR A 142 -5.39 9.43 7.67
CA TYR A 142 -5.92 10.67 8.25
C TYR A 142 -6.31 10.49 9.72
N GLU A 143 -6.95 9.38 10.06
CA GLU A 143 -7.29 9.03 11.46
C GLU A 143 -6.03 8.91 12.32
N LEU A 144 -5.00 8.22 11.83
CA LEU A 144 -3.71 8.10 12.52
C LEU A 144 -3.06 9.48 12.78
N GLU A 145 -3.00 10.33 11.77
CA GLU A 145 -2.44 11.69 11.88
C GLU A 145 -3.19 12.54 12.93
N LEU A 146 -4.52 12.44 12.95
CA LEU A 146 -5.35 13.13 13.92
C LEU A 146 -5.07 12.65 15.35
N GLU A 147 -4.94 11.34 15.54
CA GLU A 147 -4.66 10.72 16.84
C GLU A 147 -3.23 11.04 17.33
N VAL A 148 -2.23 11.05 16.45
CA VAL A 148 -0.84 11.46 16.76
C VAL A 148 -0.81 12.94 17.18
N ALA A 149 -1.50 13.82 16.43
CA ALA A 149 -1.56 15.24 16.74
C ALA A 149 -2.27 15.53 18.07
N GLN A 150 -3.29 14.75 18.44
CA GLN A 150 -3.97 14.86 19.73
C GLN A 150 -3.10 14.35 20.89
N SER A 151 -2.39 13.24 20.69
CA SER A 151 -1.51 12.65 21.69
C SER A 151 -0.32 13.56 22.02
N GLY A 152 0.29 14.18 21.00
CA GLY A 152 1.37 15.16 21.20
C GLY A 152 0.95 16.43 21.96
N ARG A 153 -0.33 16.82 21.90
CA ARG A 153 -0.89 17.95 22.67
C ARG A 153 -1.16 17.61 24.15
N LEU A 154 -1.30 16.33 24.49
CA LEU A 154 -1.55 15.89 25.87
C LEU A 154 -0.26 15.68 26.67
N THR A 155 0.89 15.61 26.00
CA THR A 155 2.21 15.42 26.60
C THR A 155 3.08 16.69 26.67
N ALA A 156 2.58 17.83 26.17
CA ALA A 156 3.24 19.14 26.17
C ALA A 156 2.60 20.07 27.21
#